data_AF-A0A4Y1R5X2-F1
#
_entry.id   AF-A0A4Y1R5X2-F1
#
_cell.length_a   1.000
_cell.length_b   1.000
_cell.length_c   1.000
_cell.angle_alpha   90.00
_cell.angle_beta   90.00
_cell.angle_gamma   90.00
#
_symmetry.space_group_name_H-M   'P 1'
#
loop_
_entity.id
_entity.type
_entity.pdbx_description
1 polymer ?
#
loop_
_entity_poly.entity_id
_entity_poly.type
_entity_poly.pdbx_seq_one_letter_code
_entity_poly.pdbx_strand_id
1 'polypeptide(L)'
;MPGVGSLVDVGGGTGTVAKSIADAFPHMKCTVLDLPHVVADLKGRKNLEYVAGNMFEAVPAADAIFLKWILHDWSDEECVKILERCKEAVTREGKKGKVIIVDMTVENNNTDKESGETQLFFDMLMMVMATGKERNEKEWAKLFSDAVLY
;
A
#
# COMPACT_ATOMS: atom_id res chain seq x y z
N MET A 1 4.35 -22.52 -0.24
CA MET A 1 4.53 -21.42 0.74
C MET A 1 3.40 -21.52 1.75
N PRO A 2 3.63 -21.32 3.05
CA PRO A 2 2.52 -21.15 3.98
C PRO A 2 1.65 -19.97 3.50
N GLY A 3 0.33 -20.06 3.68
CA GLY A 3 -0.59 -18.99 3.30
C GLY A 3 -0.34 -17.71 4.11
N VAL A 4 -0.88 -16.58 3.64
CA VAL A 4 -0.86 -15.31 4.38
C VAL A 4 -1.81 -15.45 5.57
N GLY A 5 -1.30 -15.39 6.79
CA GLY A 5 -2.10 -15.44 8.03
C GLY A 5 -2.46 -14.06 8.57
N SER A 6 -1.70 -13.03 8.18
CA SER A 6 -1.91 -11.65 8.58
C SER A 6 -1.61 -10.66 7.47
N LEU A 7 -2.42 -9.60 7.35
CA LEU A 7 -2.30 -8.53 6.37
C LEU A 7 -2.49 -7.17 7.03
N VAL A 8 -1.65 -6.20 6.69
CA VAL A 8 -1.86 -4.78 7.03
C VAL A 8 -2.18 -3.99 5.77
N ASP A 9 -3.32 -3.32 5.76
CA ASP A 9 -3.77 -2.36 4.75
C ASP A 9 -3.31 -0.96 5.17
N VAL A 10 -2.21 -0.48 4.58
CA VAL A 10 -1.55 0.79 4.94
C VAL A 10 -2.20 1.93 4.17
N GLY A 11 -2.64 2.97 4.89
CA GLY A 11 -3.49 4.02 4.33
C GLY A 11 -4.87 3.47 3.92
N GLY A 12 -5.34 2.41 4.60
CA GLY A 12 -6.58 1.72 4.24
C GLY A 12 -7.86 2.52 4.52
N GLY A 13 -7.74 3.74 5.06
CA GLY A 13 -8.83 4.65 5.35
C GLY A 13 -9.84 4.06 6.33
N THR A 14 -11.11 4.05 5.91
CA THR A 14 -12.19 3.43 6.69
C THR A 14 -12.25 1.90 6.55
N GLY A 15 -11.28 1.29 5.87
CA GLY A 15 -11.08 -0.15 5.77
C GLY A 15 -11.93 -0.85 4.72
N THR A 16 -12.35 -0.17 3.65
CA THR A 16 -13.20 -0.77 2.59
C THR A 16 -12.57 -2.04 2.00
N VAL A 17 -11.27 -1.99 1.71
CA VAL A 17 -10.54 -3.13 1.14
C VAL A 17 -10.29 -4.19 2.20
N ALA A 18 -9.71 -3.82 3.35
CA ALA A 18 -9.50 -4.74 4.47
C ALA A 18 -10.77 -5.47 4.92
N LYS A 19 -11.96 -4.83 4.90
CA LYS A 19 -13.24 -5.48 5.21
C LYS A 19 -13.56 -6.59 4.21
N SER A 20 -13.45 -6.29 2.91
CA SER A 20 -13.70 -7.26 1.84
C SER A 20 -12.75 -8.45 1.91
N ILE A 21 -11.48 -8.19 2.18
CA ILE A 21 -10.46 -9.21 2.37
C ILE A 21 -10.78 -10.07 3.61
N ALA A 22 -11.12 -9.44 4.74
CA ALA A 22 -11.45 -10.15 5.99
C ALA A 22 -12.68 -11.05 5.84
N ASP A 23 -13.68 -10.66 5.05
CA ASP A 23 -14.86 -11.47 4.75
C ASP A 23 -14.53 -12.65 3.82
N ALA A 24 -13.69 -12.43 2.80
CA ALA A 24 -13.25 -13.48 1.87
C ALA A 24 -12.31 -14.50 2.52
N PHE A 25 -11.52 -14.07 3.52
CA PHE A 25 -10.54 -14.92 4.22
C PHE A 25 -10.74 -14.84 5.75
N PRO A 26 -11.75 -15.54 6.31
CA PRO A 26 -12.09 -15.45 7.74
C PRO A 26 -10.97 -15.87 8.70
N HIS A 27 -9.98 -16.63 8.20
CA HIS A 27 -8.82 -17.09 8.97
C HIS A 27 -7.66 -16.08 8.98
N MET A 28 -7.68 -15.08 8.11
CA MET A 28 -6.62 -14.09 8.01
C MET A 28 -6.91 -12.90 8.92
N LYS A 29 -5.94 -12.52 9.75
CA LYS A 29 -6.00 -11.28 10.54
C LYS A 29 -5.71 -10.08 9.63
N CYS A 30 -6.62 -9.14 9.56
CA CYS A 30 -6.48 -7.90 8.80
C CYS A 30 -6.34 -6.72 9.77
N THR A 31 -5.41 -5.82 9.48
CA THR A 31 -5.20 -4.59 10.24
C THR A 31 -5.24 -3.42 9.28
N VAL A 32 -6.06 -2.41 9.55
CA VAL A 32 -6.00 -1.13 8.83
C VAL A 32 -5.08 -0.21 9.60
N LEU A 33 -4.00 0.26 8.97
CA LEU A 33 -3.16 1.33 9.49
C LEU A 33 -3.54 2.64 8.80
N ASP A 34 -3.94 3.64 9.57
CA ASP A 34 -4.14 4.99 9.04
C ASP A 34 -3.90 6.05 10.12
N LEU A 35 -3.95 7.33 9.74
CA LEU A 35 -3.75 8.44 10.66
C LEU A 35 -4.78 8.42 11.79
N PRO A 36 -4.42 8.88 13.01
CA PRO A 36 -5.29 8.80 14.18
C PRO A 36 -6.71 9.37 13.97
N HIS A 37 -6.82 10.50 13.26
CA HIS A 37 -8.10 11.15 13.00
C HIS A 37 -8.98 10.38 12.00
N VAL A 38 -8.41 9.53 11.15
CA VAL A 38 -9.14 8.72 10.17
C VAL A 38 -9.82 7.53 10.83
N VAL A 39 -9.14 6.90 11.81
CA VAL A 39 -9.61 5.66 12.45
C VAL A 39 -10.19 5.84 13.85
N ALA A 40 -10.21 7.05 14.40
CA ALA A 40 -10.58 7.34 15.79
C ALA A 40 -11.90 6.68 16.26
N ASP A 41 -12.94 6.71 15.43
CA ASP A 41 -14.27 6.19 15.77
C ASP A 41 -14.57 4.81 15.17
N LEU A 42 -13.58 4.19 14.52
CA LEU A 42 -13.75 2.92 13.86
C LEU A 42 -13.51 1.77 14.84
N LYS A 43 -14.44 0.82 14.85
CA LYS A 43 -14.36 -0.39 15.67
C LYS A 43 -14.04 -1.58 14.79
N GLY A 44 -13.04 -2.35 15.22
CA GLY A 44 -12.74 -3.65 14.62
C GLY A 44 -13.87 -4.66 14.79
N ARG A 45 -13.76 -5.78 14.08
CA ARG A 45 -14.69 -6.92 14.15
C ARG A 45 -13.89 -8.20 13.95
N LYS A 46 -14.29 -9.34 14.54
CA LYS A 46 -13.73 -10.68 14.29
C LYS A 46 -12.21 -10.70 14.01
N ASN A 47 -11.84 -10.68 12.73
CA ASN A 47 -10.48 -10.76 12.19
C ASN A 47 -9.98 -9.44 11.56
N LEU A 48 -10.60 -8.30 11.86
CA LEU A 48 -10.26 -6.96 11.38
C LEU A 48 -10.07 -6.01 12.58
N GLU A 49 -8.94 -5.34 12.64
CA GLU A 49 -8.65 -4.28 13.61
C GLU A 49 -8.19 -2.98 12.93
N TYR A 50 -8.27 -1.88 13.65
CA TYR A 50 -7.79 -0.57 13.21
C TYR A 50 -6.66 -0.13 14.13
N VAL A 51 -5.58 0.38 13.52
CA VAL A 51 -4.40 0.91 14.22
C VAL A 51 -4.20 2.35 13.75
N ALA A 52 -4.24 3.27 14.72
CA ALA A 52 -3.84 4.65 14.51
C ALA A 52 -2.32 4.75 14.46
N GLY A 53 -1.77 5.37 13.41
CA GLY A 53 -0.32 5.54 13.30
C GLY A 53 0.11 6.31 12.06
N ASN A 54 1.42 6.39 11.88
CA ASN A 54 2.07 7.06 10.75
C ASN A 54 2.95 6.05 10.01
N MET A 55 2.65 5.80 8.74
CA MET A 55 3.39 4.84 7.91
C MET A 55 4.85 5.24 7.68
N PHE A 56 5.20 6.52 7.83
CA PHE A 56 6.59 6.97 7.78
C PHE A 56 7.40 6.60 9.03
N GLU A 57 6.73 6.33 10.15
CA GLU A 57 7.35 6.01 11.42
C GLU A 57 7.40 4.50 11.64
N ALA A 58 6.26 3.82 11.55
CA ALA A 58 6.18 2.38 11.77
C ALA A 58 4.95 1.75 11.11
N VAL A 59 5.13 0.54 10.59
CA VAL A 59 4.05 -0.31 10.07
C VAL A 59 3.95 -1.56 10.97
N PRO A 60 2.74 -1.96 11.44
CA PRO A 60 2.58 -3.19 12.20
C PRO A 60 3.09 -4.42 11.46
N ALA A 61 3.68 -5.36 12.19
CA ALA A 61 4.21 -6.58 11.57
C ALA A 61 3.08 -7.49 11.05
N ALA A 62 3.27 -8.03 9.85
CA ALA A 62 2.33 -8.94 9.20
C ALA A 62 3.02 -9.77 8.13
N ASP A 63 2.36 -10.85 7.68
CA ASP A 63 2.86 -11.69 6.59
C ASP A 63 2.76 -10.97 5.24
N ALA A 64 1.82 -10.03 5.09
CA ALA A 64 1.70 -9.18 3.93
C ALA A 64 1.38 -7.72 4.30
N ILE A 65 1.98 -6.77 3.58
CA ILE A 65 1.60 -5.36 3.60
C ILE A 65 0.92 -5.03 2.28
N PHE A 66 -0.19 -4.32 2.32
CA PHE A 66 -0.98 -3.92 1.18
C PHE A 66 -1.02 -2.40 1.08
N LEU A 67 -0.65 -1.86 -0.08
CA LEU A 67 -0.59 -0.44 -0.39
C LEU A 67 -1.41 -0.20 -1.67
N LYS A 68 -2.64 0.29 -1.53
CA LYS A 68 -3.50 0.61 -2.68
C LYS A 68 -3.68 2.11 -2.78
N TRP A 69 -3.28 2.72 -3.90
CA TRP A 69 -3.41 4.16 -4.11
C TRP A 69 -2.73 4.94 -3.00
N ILE A 70 -1.48 4.56 -2.72
CA ILE A 70 -0.67 5.18 -1.67
C ILE A 70 0.57 5.78 -2.31
N LEU A 71 1.40 4.98 -2.96
CA LEU A 71 2.74 5.41 -3.36
C LEU A 71 2.70 6.42 -4.52
N HIS A 72 1.61 6.46 -5.29
CA HIS A 72 1.42 7.50 -6.31
C HIS A 72 1.24 8.93 -5.76
N ASP A 73 0.89 9.09 -4.48
CA ASP A 73 0.75 10.40 -3.82
C ASP A 73 2.09 11.01 -3.38
N TRP A 74 3.16 10.21 -3.37
CA TRP A 74 4.43 10.57 -2.71
C TRP A 74 5.60 10.68 -3.68
N SER A 75 6.59 11.49 -3.30
CA SER A 75 7.87 11.59 -4.03
C SER A 75 8.61 10.25 -4.01
N ASP A 76 9.61 10.08 -4.87
CA ASP A 76 10.41 8.85 -4.89
C ASP A 76 11.15 8.63 -3.54
N GLU A 77 11.65 9.69 -2.92
CA GLU A 77 12.32 9.64 -1.60
C GLU A 77 11.35 9.23 -0.48
N GLU A 78 10.11 9.73 -0.55
CA GLU A 78 9.06 9.39 0.42
C GLU A 78 8.56 7.96 0.24
N CYS A 79 8.39 7.52 -1.00
CA CYS A 79 8.10 6.12 -1.34
C CYS A 79 9.14 5.16 -0.77
N VAL A 80 10.43 5.45 -0.92
CA VAL A 80 11.50 4.62 -0.34
C VAL A 80 11.35 4.53 1.17
N LYS A 81 11.11 5.65 1.88
CA LYS A 81 10.89 5.63 3.34
C LYS A 81 9.70 4.76 3.74
N ILE A 82 8.58 4.84 3.01
CA ILE A 82 7.40 4.00 3.27
C ILE A 82 7.74 2.52 3.04
N LEU A 83 8.37 2.20 1.92
CA LEU A 83 8.75 0.84 1.55
C LEU A 83 9.75 0.22 2.54
N GLU A 84 10.67 1.01 3.10
CA GLU A 84 11.57 0.55 4.18
C GLU A 84 10.79 0.12 5.43
N ARG A 85 9.82 0.92 5.89
CA ARG A 85 8.99 0.56 7.06
C ARG A 85 8.14 -0.68 6.76
N CYS A 86 7.62 -0.80 5.54
CA CYS A 86 6.91 -2.01 5.08
C CYS A 86 7.83 -3.24 5.08
N LYS A 87 9.08 -3.09 4.63
CA LYS A 87 10.09 -4.15 4.64
C LYS A 87 10.40 -4.62 6.06
N GLU A 88 10.60 -3.69 6.99
CA GLU A 88 10.81 -3.99 8.40
C GLU A 88 9.63 -4.78 8.98
N ALA A 89 8.40 -4.41 8.63
CA ALA A 89 7.18 -5.08 9.08
C ALA A 89 7.07 -6.54 8.62
N VAL A 90 7.47 -6.84 7.37
CA VAL A 90 7.40 -8.21 6.80
C VAL A 90 8.62 -9.08 7.07
N THR A 91 9.71 -8.49 7.57
CA THR A 91 10.95 -9.21 7.91
C THR A 91 11.16 -9.42 9.41
N ARG A 92 10.27 -8.86 10.22
CA ARG A 92 10.33 -8.98 11.68
C ARG A 92 10.37 -10.45 12.10
N GLU A 93 11.21 -10.73 13.11
CA GLU A 93 11.40 -12.09 13.67
C GLU A 93 11.95 -13.12 12.66
N GLY A 94 12.65 -12.67 11.62
CA GLY A 94 13.28 -13.56 10.64
C GLY A 94 12.29 -14.20 9.65
N LYS A 95 11.03 -13.74 9.65
CA LYS A 95 10.04 -14.14 8.65
C LYS A 95 10.35 -13.48 7.30
N LYS A 96 9.82 -14.07 6.23
CA LYS A 96 9.85 -13.48 4.88
C LYS A 96 8.41 -13.32 4.40
N GLY A 97 7.83 -12.14 4.66
CA GLY A 97 6.54 -11.74 4.11
C GLY A 97 6.68 -11.03 2.76
N LYS A 98 5.63 -10.33 2.34
CA LYS A 98 5.55 -9.64 1.04
C LYS A 98 4.88 -8.27 1.13
N VAL A 99 5.30 -7.36 0.26
CA VAL A 99 4.65 -6.07 0.06
C VAL A 99 3.88 -6.15 -1.27
N ILE A 100 2.60 -5.78 -1.25
CA ILE A 100 1.68 -5.82 -2.39
C ILE A 100 1.26 -4.38 -2.67
N ILE A 101 1.50 -3.92 -3.89
CA ILE A 101 1.23 -2.56 -4.32
C ILE A 101 0.19 -2.60 -5.42
N VAL A 102 -0.81 -1.73 -5.32
CA VAL A 102 -1.87 -1.54 -6.33
C VAL A 102 -1.94 -0.05 -6.65
N ASP A 103 -1.19 0.35 -7.67
CA ASP A 103 -1.13 1.69 -8.26
C ASP A 103 -1.14 1.58 -9.79
N MET A 104 -1.35 2.71 -10.49
CA MET A 104 -1.29 2.68 -11.94
C MET A 104 0.14 2.47 -12.43
N THR A 105 0.26 1.78 -13.56
CA THR A 105 1.50 1.67 -14.32
C THR A 105 1.31 2.36 -15.65
N VAL A 106 2.07 3.43 -15.90
CA VAL A 106 2.03 4.11 -17.18
C VAL A 106 2.70 3.22 -18.23
N GLU A 107 1.93 2.79 -19.23
CA GLU A 107 2.46 2.01 -20.36
C GLU A 107 2.79 2.95 -21.52
N ASN A 108 4.07 2.98 -21.93
CA ASN A 108 4.51 3.89 -22.97
C ASN A 108 4.02 3.53 -24.38
N ASN A 109 3.53 2.31 -24.65
CA ASN A 109 3.20 1.86 -26.01
C ASN A 109 2.15 0.72 -26.03
N ASN A 110 0.85 1.05 -25.91
CA ASN A 110 -0.35 0.28 -26.33
C ASN A 110 -1.53 0.38 -25.35
N THR A 111 -1.84 1.56 -24.83
CA THR A 111 -3.11 1.76 -24.14
C THR A 111 -4.23 1.94 -25.15
N ASP A 112 -5.32 1.19 -25.03
CA ASP A 112 -6.61 1.57 -25.61
C ASP A 112 -6.93 3.02 -25.19
N LYS A 113 -7.49 3.84 -26.09
CA LYS A 113 -7.64 5.30 -25.88
C LYS A 113 -8.21 5.69 -24.51
N GLU A 114 -9.15 4.90 -24.00
CA GLU A 114 -9.85 5.13 -22.74
C GLU A 114 -8.95 4.93 -21.49
N SER A 115 -8.01 3.98 -21.53
CA SER A 115 -7.05 3.78 -20.44
C SER A 115 -5.94 4.84 -20.46
N GLY A 116 -5.55 5.33 -21.64
CA GLY A 116 -4.61 6.45 -21.77
C GLY A 116 -5.15 7.77 -21.23
N GLU A 117 -6.42 8.11 -21.51
CA GLU A 117 -7.06 9.33 -20.98
C GLU A 117 -7.20 9.29 -19.45
N THR A 118 -7.53 8.13 -18.89
CA THR A 118 -7.62 7.95 -17.43
C THR A 118 -6.25 8.13 -16.76
N GLN A 119 -5.19 7.55 -17.34
CA GLN A 119 -3.82 7.71 -16.82
C GLN A 119 -3.38 9.19 -16.83
N LEU A 120 -3.62 9.92 -17.92
CA LEU A 120 -3.28 11.35 -18.01
C LEU A 120 -4.08 12.20 -17.01
N PHE A 121 -5.34 11.85 -16.77
CA PHE A 121 -6.16 12.53 -15.77
C PHE A 121 -5.61 12.33 -14.35
N PHE A 122 -5.24 11.11 -13.99
CA PHE A 122 -4.63 10.82 -12.69
C PHE A 122 -3.25 11.46 -12.56
N ASP A 123 -2.42 11.46 -13.60
CA ASP A 123 -1.12 12.16 -13.58
C ASP A 123 -1.29 13.67 -13.33
N MET A 124 -2.23 14.31 -14.03
CA MET A 124 -2.58 15.71 -13.78
C MET A 124 -3.13 15.92 -12.36
N LEU A 125 -3.95 14.99 -11.86
CA LEU A 125 -4.48 15.04 -10.50
C LEU A 125 -3.35 14.97 -9.46
N MET A 126 -2.38 14.06 -9.63
CA MET A 126 -1.21 13.94 -8.76
C MET A 126 -0.38 15.23 -8.79
N MET A 127 -0.14 15.81 -9.97
CA MET A 127 0.58 17.09 -10.11
C MET A 127 -0.09 18.25 -9.36
N VAL A 128 -1.42 18.24 -9.26
CA VAL A 128 -2.20 19.33 -8.63
C VAL A 128 -2.40 19.10 -7.13
N MET A 129 -2.59 17.86 -6.70
CA MET A 129 -3.06 17.52 -5.35
C MET A 129 -1.97 16.97 -4.43
N ALA A 130 -0.85 16.50 -4.99
CA ALA A 130 0.17 15.76 -4.26
C ALA A 130 1.58 16.11 -4.75
N THR A 131 2.61 15.58 -4.07
CA THR A 131 4.02 15.65 -4.52
C THR A 131 4.43 14.43 -5.36
N GLY A 132 3.48 13.53 -5.59
CA GLY A 132 3.70 12.26 -6.27
C GLY A 132 3.53 12.30 -7.78
N LYS A 133 3.51 11.10 -8.37
CA LYS A 133 3.42 10.86 -9.80
C LYS A 133 2.94 9.44 -10.06
N GLU A 134 2.31 9.24 -11.21
CA GLU A 134 2.17 7.89 -11.76
C GLU A 134 3.52 7.41 -12.32
N ARG A 135 3.80 6.12 -12.19
CA ARG A 135 5.11 5.54 -12.50
C ARG A 135 5.02 4.49 -13.58
N ASN A 136 5.98 4.46 -14.48
CA ASN A 136 6.14 3.32 -15.40
C ASN A 136 6.89 2.17 -14.72
N GLU A 137 6.93 1.00 -15.37
CA GLU A 137 7.56 -0.21 -14.83
C GLU A 137 9.05 -0.01 -14.43
N LYS A 138 9.81 0.79 -15.19
CA LYS A 138 11.23 1.03 -14.88
C LYS A 138 11.40 1.88 -13.63
N GLU A 139 10.52 2.85 -13.42
CA GLU A 139 10.52 3.69 -12.22
C GLU A 139 10.10 2.87 -10.99
N TRP A 140 9.10 2.00 -11.11
CA TRP A 140 8.74 1.04 -10.05
C TRP A 140 9.90 0.11 -9.69
N ALA A 141 10.56 -0.49 -10.70
CA ALA A 141 11.72 -1.34 -10.48
C ALA A 141 12.87 -0.60 -9.76
N LYS A 142 13.09 0.67 -10.12
CA LYS A 142 14.07 1.53 -9.44
C LYS A 142 13.70 1.73 -7.97
N LEU A 143 12.45 2.07 -7.66
CA LEU A 143 11.98 2.23 -6.28
C LEU A 143 12.18 0.96 -5.44
N PHE A 144 11.84 -0.21 -5.99
CA PHE A 144 12.01 -1.47 -5.28
C PHE A 144 13.48 -1.79 -5.00
N SER A 145 14.36 -1.52 -5.97
CA SER A 145 15.80 -1.65 -5.79
C SER A 145 16.34 -0.70 -4.72
N ASP A 146 15.91 0.56 -4.72
CA ASP A 146 16.34 1.57 -3.74
C ASP A 146 15.86 1.25 -2.32
N ALA A 147 14.65 0.70 -2.18
CA ALA A 147 14.12 0.18 -0.91
C ALA A 147 14.68 -1.21 -0.52
N VAL A 148 15.55 -1.79 -1.36
CA VAL A 148 16.17 -3.11 -1.16
C VAL A 148 15.12 -4.22 -0.97
N LEU A 149 14.03 -4.15 -1.74
CA LEU A 149 13.01 -5.19 -1.87
C LEU A 149 13.36 -6.08 -3.08
N TYR A 150 13.37 -7.41 -2.90
CA TYR A 150 13.65 -8.42 -3.93
C TYR A 150 12.58 -9.50 -3.95
#